data_AF-A0A920EWW3-F1
#
_entry.id   AF-A0A920EWW3-F1
#
_cell.length_a   1.000
_cell.length_b   1.000
_cell.length_c   1.000
_cell.angle_alpha   90.00
_cell.angle_beta   90.00
_cell.angle_gamma   90.00
#
_symmetry.space_group_name_H-M   'P 1'
#
loop_
_entity.id
_entity.type
_entity.pdbx_description
1 polymer ?
#
loop_
_entity_poly.entity_id
_entity_poly.type
_entity_poly.pdbx_seq_one_letter_code
_entity_poly.pdbx_strand_id
1 'polypeptide(L)' 'MCAVFGIVGKEPVNQEIYDALLLMQHRGQDATGIVTAHGKKINVVEVMD' A
#
# COMPACT_ATOMS: atom_id res chain seq x y z
N MET A 1 -14.17 -8.78 -1.06
CA MET A 1 -13.85 -7.97 -2.28
C MET A 1 -12.44 -7.42 -2.07
N CYS A 2 -11.76 -6.85 -3.07
CA CYS A 2 -10.38 -6.37 -2.91
C CYS A 2 -10.22 -4.98 -3.56
N ALA A 3 -9.21 -4.23 -3.14
CA ALA A 3 -8.83 -2.95 -3.74
C ALA A 3 -7.32 -2.90 -3.95
N VAL A 4 -6.87 -2.12 -4.95
CA VAL A 4 -5.45 -1.92 -5.27
C VAL A 4 -5.22 -0.44 -5.55
N PHE A 5 -4.11 0.09 -5.05
CA PHE A 5 -3.65 1.46 -5.30
C PHE A 5 -2.16 1.47 -5.57
N GLY A 6 -1.71 2.39 -6.43
CA GLY A 6 -0.31 2.52 -6.81
C GLY A 6 0.03 3.96 -7.16
N ILE A 7 1.25 4.37 -6.80
CA ILE A 7 1.77 5.71 -7.01
C ILE A 7 3.27 5.63 -7.32
N VAL A 8 3.73 6.53 -8.20
CA VAL A 8 5.15 6.69 -8.55
C VAL A 8 5.53 8.13 -8.25
N GLY A 9 6.55 8.32 -7.42
CA GLY A 9 7.02 9.64 -6.98
C GLY A 9 8.55 9.71 -6.91
N LYS A 10 9.07 10.94 -6.81
CA LYS A 10 10.49 11.20 -6.52
C LYS A 10 10.79 11.24 -5.01
N GLU A 11 9.74 11.37 -4.21
CA GLU A 11 9.77 11.41 -2.75
C GLU A 11 9.21 10.09 -2.16
N PRO A 12 9.39 9.82 -0.87
CA PRO A 12 8.78 8.66 -0.22
C PRO A 12 7.25 8.66 -0.33
N VAL A 13 6.67 7.60 -0.89
CA VAL A 13 5.22 7.49 -1.18
C VAL A 13 4.45 6.55 -0.25
N ASN A 14 5.13 5.94 0.72
CA ASN A 14 4.55 4.90 1.58
C ASN A 14 3.36 5.40 2.42
N GLN A 15 3.38 6.66 2.87
CA GLN A 15 2.28 7.25 3.64
C GLN A 15 1.04 7.49 2.77
N GLU A 16 1.23 8.05 1.58
CA GLU A 16 0.12 8.31 0.64
C GLU A 16 -0.57 7.01 0.21
N ILE A 17 0.19 5.92 0.03
CA ILE A 17 -0.37 4.58 -0.22
C ILE A 17 -1.20 4.12 0.98
N TYR A 18 -0.67 4.26 2.20
CA TYR A 18 -1.37 3.85 3.41
C TYR A 18 -2.71 4.57 3.57
N ASP A 19 -2.72 5.90 3.43
CA ASP A 19 -3.94 6.71 3.54
C ASP A 19 -4.97 6.33 2.48
N ALA A 20 -4.53 6.10 1.24
CA ALA A 20 -5.41 5.66 0.15
C ALA A 20 -6.03 4.28 0.42
N LEU A 21 -5.24 3.33 0.93
CA LEU A 21 -5.74 2.00 1.31
C LEU A 21 -6.75 2.11 2.46
N LEU A 22 -6.51 2.99 3.43
CA LEU A 22 -7.43 3.24 4.54
C LEU A 22 -8.83 3.69 4.06
N LEU A 23 -8.87 4.57 3.05
CA LEU A 23 -10.13 5.02 2.43
C LEU A 23 -10.86 3.89 1.68
N MET A 24 -10.12 2.90 1.19
CA MET A 24 -10.66 1.76 0.45
C MET A 24 -10.97 0.54 1.33
N GLN A 25 -10.76 0.61 2.64
CA GLN A 25 -10.95 -0.49 3.59
C GLN A 25 -12.34 -1.15 3.50
N HIS A 26 -13.38 -0.37 3.14
CA HIS A 26 -14.73 -0.89 2.91
C HIS A 26 -14.82 -1.95 1.78
N ARG A 27 -13.78 -2.11 0.96
CA ARG A 27 -13.72 -3.15 -0.09
C ARG A 27 -13.10 -4.45 0.39
N GLY A 28 -12.38 -4.49 1.50
CA GLY A 28 -11.81 -5.70 2.09
C GLY A 28 -10.99 -5.35 3.32
N GLN A 29 -11.17 -6.11 4.41
CA GLN A 29 -10.54 -5.84 5.70
C GLN A 29 -9.63 -6.95 6.18
N ASP A 30 -9.86 -8.20 5.76
CA ASP A 30 -9.12 -9.39 6.22
C ASP A 30 -7.59 -9.29 6.11
N ALA A 31 -7.06 -8.54 5.14
CA ALA A 31 -5.63 -8.26 5.00
C ALA A 31 -5.37 -7.02 4.14
N THR A 32 -4.23 -6.38 4.37
CA THR A 32 -3.70 -5.29 3.54
C THR A 32 -2.18 -5.41 3.38
N GLY A 33 -1.66 -4.96 2.24
CA GLY A 33 -0.24 -5.06 1.93
C GLY A 33 0.28 -3.85 1.15
N ILE A 34 1.49 -3.40 1.48
CA ILE A 34 2.19 -2.32 0.79
C ILE A 34 3.55 -2.84 0.30
N VAL A 35 3.79 -2.65 -1.00
CA VAL A 35 5.09 -2.89 -1.62
C VAL A 35 5.65 -1.55 -2.11
N THR A 36 6.89 -1.25 -1.75
CA THR A 36 7.62 -0.07 -2.24
C THR A 36 8.91 -0.47 -2.92
N ALA A 37 9.30 0.29 -3.94
CA ALA A 37 10.56 0.10 -4.66
C ALA A 37 11.41 1.36 -4.58
N HIS A 38 12.69 1.21 -4.23
CA HIS A 38 13.70 2.27 -4.30
C HIS A 38 14.94 1.72 -5.03
N GLY A 39 15.10 2.12 -6.29
CA GLY A 39 16.12 1.56 -7.17
C GLY A 39 15.90 0.05 -7.37
N LYS A 40 16.86 -0.77 -6.97
CA LYS A 40 16.75 -2.24 -7.01
C LYS A 40 16.20 -2.86 -5.72
N LYS A 41 15.98 -2.06 -4.68
CA LYS A 41 15.49 -2.54 -3.38
C LYS A 41 13.97 -2.55 -3.37
N ILE A 42 13.38 -3.66 -2.93
CA ILE A 42 11.95 -3.79 -2.66
C ILE A 42 11.75 -3.96 -1.15
N ASN A 43 10.77 -3.26 -0.59
CA ASN A 43 10.31 -3.47 0.78
C ASN A 43 8.84 -3.89 0.73
N VAL A 44 8.48 -4.87 1.56
CA VAL A 44 7.12 -5.41 1.66
C VAL A 44 6.69 -5.35 3.11
N VAL A 45 5.47 -4.88 3.33
CA VAL A 45 4.79 -4.93 4.62
C VAL A 45 3.40 -5.48 4.36
N GLU A 46 3.06 -6.57 5.03
CA GLU A 46 1.70 -7.11 5.08
C GLU A 46 1.19 -6.99 6.51
N VAL A 47 -0.05 -6.53 6.64
CA VAL A 47 -0.79 -6.52 7.89
C VAL A 47 -2.02 -7.38 7.67
N MET A 48 -2.16 -8.39 8.52
CA MET A 48 -3.37 -9.20 8.63
C MET A 48 -4.18 -8.62 9.80
N ASP A 49 -5.48 -8.46 9.62
CA ASP A 49 -6.40 -8.18 10.74
C ASP A 49 -6.57 -9.45 11.61
#